data_AF-A0A6G0YS28-F1
#
_entry.id   AF-A0A6G0YS28-F1
#
_cell.length_a   1.000
_cell.length_b   1.000
_cell.length_c   1.000
_cell.angle_alpha   90.00
_cell.angle_beta   90.00
_cell.angle_gamma   90.00
#
_symmetry.space_group_name_H-M   'P 1'
#
loop_
_entity.id
_entity.type
_entity.pdbx_description
1 polymer ?
#
loop_
_entity_poly.entity_id
_entity_poly.type
_entity_poly.pdbx_seq_one_letter_code
_entity_poly.pdbx_strand_id
1 'polypeptide(L)'
;MEKMCSSTISCDKRIPIKVVKVKSYIKLDVHQNLISDPTLHNHNSDDNTHLNRQKRSNVAKRKISSDLSSGPSKIINGELSADKIITFTVNDVHLVRKNIYNTRRSILPKISLNKEDVHNVLQEHPVLTAEMPTHCSGSGGGGGSIKMSPDTILPPPPRQ
;
A
#
# COMPACT_ATOMS: atom_id res chain seq x y z
N MET A 1 12.14 32.46 26.28
CA MET A 1 12.75 32.28 24.94
C MET A 1 12.59 30.83 24.53
N GLU A 2 11.39 30.45 24.10
CA GLU A 2 11.11 29.09 23.62
C GLU A 2 11.31 29.07 22.10
N LYS A 3 12.25 28.25 21.64
CA LYS A 3 12.47 27.99 20.23
C LYS A 3 11.50 26.89 19.80
N MET A 4 10.38 27.25 19.17
CA MET A 4 9.55 26.29 18.45
C MET A 4 10.35 25.79 17.25
N CYS A 5 10.67 24.50 17.25
CA CYS A 5 11.38 23.83 16.18
C CYS A 5 10.40 23.62 15.02
N SER A 6 10.51 24.45 13.99
CA SER A 6 9.87 24.26 12.69
C SER A 6 10.36 22.96 12.07
N SER A 7 9.51 21.93 12.01
CA SER A 7 9.68 20.81 11.09
C SER A 7 8.52 20.82 10.10
N THR A 8 8.74 21.54 9.01
CA THR A 8 7.91 21.41 7.80
C THR A 8 8.12 20.02 7.24
N ILE A 9 7.07 19.19 7.35
CA ILE A 9 7.03 17.84 6.80
C ILE A 9 7.28 17.92 5.29
N SER A 10 8.41 17.32 4.90
CA SER A 10 8.91 17.27 3.52
C SER A 10 8.01 16.40 2.64
N CYS A 11 7.35 17.07 1.69
CA CYS A 11 7.09 16.60 0.33
C CYS A 11 6.27 15.31 0.14
N ASP A 12 4.97 15.37 0.45
CA ASP A 12 3.98 14.47 -0.13
C ASP A 12 3.83 14.81 -1.63
N LYS A 13 4.65 14.15 -2.48
CA LYS A 13 4.49 14.19 -3.94
C LYS A 13 3.22 13.39 -4.31
N ARG A 14 2.05 13.93 -3.94
CA ARG A 14 0.75 13.46 -4.43
C ARG A 14 0.79 13.54 -5.95
N ILE A 15 0.46 12.45 -6.63
CA ILE A 15 0.11 12.53 -8.04
C ILE A 15 -1.01 13.57 -8.13
N PRO A 16 -0.88 14.66 -8.92
CA PRO A 16 -1.87 15.71 -8.97
C PRO A 16 -3.18 15.10 -9.45
N ILE A 17 -4.13 14.96 -8.52
CA ILE A 17 -5.51 14.70 -8.88
C ILE A 17 -5.97 16.01 -9.52
N LYS A 18 -6.29 15.98 -10.80
CA LYS A 18 -6.91 17.11 -11.49
C LYS A 18 -8.31 17.28 -10.93
N VAL A 19 -8.44 18.02 -9.83
CA VAL A 19 -9.73 18.37 -9.25
C VAL A 19 -10.25 19.56 -10.04
N VAL A 20 -11.25 19.33 -10.87
CA VAL A 20 -11.99 20.41 -11.53
C VAL A 20 -12.86 21.07 -10.47
N LYS A 21 -12.53 22.32 -10.10
CA LYS A 21 -13.33 23.11 -9.17
C LYS A 21 -14.49 23.72 -9.94
N VAL A 22 -15.71 23.33 -9.60
CA VAL A 22 -16.94 23.94 -10.12
C VAL A 22 -17.59 24.78 -9.03
N LYS A 23 -18.17 25.92 -9.41
CA LYS A 23 -19.02 26.71 -8.51
C LYS A 23 -20.33 25.96 -8.32
N SER A 24 -20.64 25.51 -7.10
CA SER A 24 -21.83 24.70 -6.80
C SER A 24 -22.82 25.42 -5.88
N TYR A 25 -22.89 26.75 -5.95
CA TYR A 25 -23.81 27.55 -5.12
C TYR A 25 -24.97 28.04 -5.97
N ILE A 26 -26.17 28.06 -5.39
CA ILE A 26 -27.35 28.66 -6.00
C ILE A 26 -27.54 30.04 -5.37
N LYS A 27 -27.75 31.09 -6.19
CA LYS A 27 -28.09 32.42 -5.69
C LYS A 27 -29.60 32.60 -5.73
N LEU A 28 -30.18 32.94 -4.57
CA LEU A 28 -31.59 33.25 -4.41
C LEU A 28 -31.78 34.73 -4.06
N ASP A 29 -32.92 35.28 -4.46
CA ASP A 29 -33.40 36.58 -4.03
C ASP A 29 -34.04 36.53 -2.62
N VAL A 30 -34.35 37.69 -2.05
CA VAL A 30 -35.08 37.85 -0.77
C VAL A 30 -36.42 37.11 -0.79
N HIS A 31 -37.05 37.01 -1.96
CA HIS A 31 -38.29 36.27 -2.20
C HIS A 31 -38.08 34.79 -2.58
N GLN A 32 -36.87 34.25 -2.40
CA GLN A 32 -36.49 32.88 -2.76
C GLN A 32 -36.55 32.57 -4.27
N ASN A 33 -36.54 33.60 -5.11
CA ASN A 33 -36.46 33.43 -6.57
C ASN A 33 -35.03 33.11 -7.01
N LEU A 34 -34.88 32.24 -8.01
CA LEU A 34 -33.58 31.83 -8.55
C LEU A 34 -32.93 32.97 -9.35
N ILE A 35 -31.83 33.55 -8.85
CA ILE A 35 -31.07 34.63 -9.51
C ILE A 35 -29.98 34.05 -10.42
N SER A 36 -29.26 33.04 -9.95
CA SER A 36 -28.17 32.44 -10.70
C SER A 36 -27.98 31.00 -10.29
N ASP A 37 -28.01 30.13 -11.28
CA ASP A 37 -27.67 28.73 -11.14
C ASP A 37 -26.44 28.40 -11.99
N PRO A 38 -25.23 28.33 -11.39
CA PRO A 38 -24.02 27.89 -12.07
C PRO A 38 -23.94 26.36 -12.22
N THR A 39 -25.08 25.65 -12.27
CA THR A 39 -25.16 24.22 -12.63
C THR A 39 -24.72 23.91 -14.07
N LEU A 40 -24.46 24.94 -14.89
CA LEU A 40 -23.86 24.73 -16.21
C LEU A 40 -22.38 24.31 -16.07
N HIS A 41 -22.17 22.99 -16.06
CA HIS A 41 -20.86 22.36 -16.11
C HIS A 41 -20.20 22.60 -17.48
N ASN A 42 -19.50 23.72 -17.65
CA ASN A 42 -18.74 24.02 -18.89
C ASN A 42 -17.36 23.35 -18.89
N HIS A 43 -17.31 22.05 -18.64
CA HIS A 43 -16.10 21.25 -18.80
C HIS A 43 -16.45 19.94 -19.49
N ASN A 44 -15.52 19.47 -20.32
CA ASN A 44 -15.67 18.15 -20.93
C ASN A 44 -15.70 17.08 -19.85
N SER A 45 -16.53 16.07 -20.04
CA SER A 45 -16.53 14.87 -19.19
C SER A 45 -15.14 14.25 -19.20
N ASP A 46 -14.63 13.89 -18.01
CA ASP A 46 -13.38 13.14 -17.92
C ASP A 46 -13.49 11.80 -18.63
N ASP A 47 -12.38 11.33 -19.20
CA ASP A 47 -12.31 10.03 -19.83
C ASP A 47 -12.62 8.92 -18.80
N ASN A 48 -13.45 7.96 -19.19
CA ASN A 48 -13.78 6.78 -18.39
C ASN A 48 -12.51 6.03 -17.96
N THR A 49 -11.44 6.04 -18.76
CA THR A 49 -10.14 5.44 -18.38
C THR A 49 -9.55 6.12 -17.15
N HIS A 50 -9.60 7.46 -17.08
CA HIS A 50 -9.09 8.26 -15.98
C HIS A 50 -9.89 8.01 -14.69
N LEU A 51 -11.22 8.00 -14.80
CA LEU A 51 -12.11 7.72 -13.67
C LEU A 51 -11.89 6.31 -13.13
N ASN A 52 -11.76 5.32 -14.01
CA ASN A 52 -11.53 3.93 -13.62
C ASN A 52 -10.17 3.76 -12.91
N ARG A 53 -9.09 4.36 -13.44
CA ARG A 53 -7.78 4.38 -12.77
C ARG A 53 -7.86 5.04 -11.40
N GLN A 54 -8.58 6.15 -11.28
CA GLN A 54 -8.71 6.86 -10.00
C GLN A 54 -9.44 6.02 -8.96
N LYS A 55 -10.57 5.40 -9.33
CA LYS A 55 -11.32 4.48 -8.47
C LYS A 55 -10.42 3.37 -7.94
N ARG A 56 -9.67 2.70 -8.82
CA ARG A 56 -8.75 1.61 -8.47
C ARG A 56 -7.61 2.08 -7.57
N SER A 57 -7.01 3.21 -7.88
CA SER A 57 -5.97 3.81 -7.03
C SER A 57 -6.50 4.08 -5.62
N ASN A 58 -7.73 4.57 -5.48
CA ASN A 58 -8.34 4.83 -4.18
C ASN A 58 -8.66 3.54 -3.41
N VAL A 59 -9.16 2.50 -4.08
CA VAL A 59 -9.38 1.19 -3.46
C VAL A 59 -8.06 0.59 -3.00
N ALA A 60 -7.02 0.60 -3.84
CA ALA A 60 -5.70 0.08 -3.50
C ALA A 60 -5.09 0.80 -2.29
N LYS A 61 -5.19 2.13 -2.23
CA LYS A 61 -4.75 2.93 -1.07
C LYS A 61 -5.45 2.50 0.22
N ARG A 62 -6.79 2.33 0.19
CA ARG A 62 -7.57 1.87 1.36
C ARG A 62 -7.20 0.45 1.81
N LYS A 63 -6.94 -0.46 0.86
CA LYS A 63 -6.50 -1.84 1.16
C LYS A 63 -5.15 -1.89 1.86
N ILE A 64 -4.22 -1.00 1.53
CA ILE A 64 -2.92 -0.93 2.20
C ILE A 64 -3.03 -0.35 3.61
N SER A 65 -3.88 0.66 3.78
CA SER A 65 -4.13 1.25 5.09
C SER A 65 -4.79 0.26 6.06
N SER A 66 -5.46 -0.78 5.55
CA SER A 66 -6.08 -1.84 6.36
C SER A 66 -5.17 -3.05 6.52
N ASP A 67 -4.52 -3.51 5.44
CA ASP A 67 -3.59 -4.63 5.46
C ASP A 67 -2.28 -4.26 4.77
N LEU A 68 -1.28 -3.92 5.58
CA LEU A 68 0.05 -3.53 5.13
C LEU A 68 0.87 -4.74 4.63
N SER A 69 0.51 -5.95 5.04
CA SER A 69 1.22 -7.19 4.71
C SER A 69 0.96 -7.62 3.26
N SER A 70 -0.25 -7.36 2.74
CA SER A 70 -0.65 -7.75 1.39
C SER A 70 0.18 -7.06 0.30
N GLY A 71 0.87 -7.86 -0.51
CA GLY A 71 1.75 -7.39 -1.58
C GLY A 71 1.02 -6.59 -2.67
N PRO A 72 1.71 -5.63 -3.36
CA PRO A 72 1.10 -4.80 -4.41
C PRO A 72 0.45 -5.62 -5.53
N SER A 73 1.08 -6.73 -5.94
CA SER A 73 0.54 -7.60 -6.99
C SER A 73 -0.76 -8.28 -6.58
N LYS A 74 -0.89 -8.72 -5.32
CA LYS A 74 -2.12 -9.33 -4.81
C LYS A 74 -3.27 -8.33 -4.79
N ILE A 75 -2.98 -7.09 -4.36
CA ILE A 75 -3.96 -6.00 -4.35
C ILE A 75 -4.40 -5.66 -5.79
N ILE A 76 -3.45 -5.43 -6.70
CA ILE A 76 -3.74 -5.06 -8.09
C ILE A 76 -4.50 -6.18 -8.80
N ASN A 77 -4.03 -7.42 -8.72
CA ASN A 77 -4.67 -8.54 -9.39
C ASN A 77 -6.07 -8.80 -8.82
N GLY A 78 -6.26 -8.67 -7.51
CA GLY A 78 -7.59 -8.79 -6.91
C GLY A 78 -8.58 -7.75 -7.43
N GLU A 79 -8.11 -6.53 -7.69
CA GLU A 79 -8.94 -5.46 -8.27
C GLU A 79 -9.21 -5.64 -9.77
N LEU A 80 -8.26 -6.20 -10.51
CA LEU A 80 -8.40 -6.44 -11.95
C LEU A 80 -9.27 -7.67 -12.24
N SER A 81 -9.22 -8.69 -11.38
CA SER A 81 -10.05 -9.91 -11.53
C SER A 81 -11.50 -9.71 -11.11
N ALA A 82 -11.78 -8.73 -10.23
CA ALA A 82 -13.13 -8.47 -9.74
C ALA A 82 -14.06 -7.86 -10.80
N ASP A 83 -13.51 -7.16 -11.80
CA ASP A 83 -14.28 -6.47 -12.83
C ASP A 83 -13.74 -6.82 -14.22
N LYS A 84 -14.63 -7.01 -15.21
CA LYS A 84 -14.24 -7.19 -16.63
C LYS A 84 -13.74 -5.86 -17.19
N ILE A 85 -12.50 -5.49 -16.92
CA ILE A 85 -11.93 -4.21 -17.34
C ILE A 85 -11.21 -4.39 -18.68
N ILE A 86 -11.77 -3.81 -19.74
CA ILE A 86 -11.22 -3.89 -21.10
C ILE A 86 -10.16 -2.79 -21.36
N THR A 87 -10.08 -1.76 -20.51
CA THR A 87 -9.32 -0.52 -20.79
C THR A 87 -8.15 -0.24 -19.84
N PHE A 88 -7.70 -1.21 -19.04
CA PHE A 88 -6.60 -0.98 -18.09
C PHE A 88 -5.24 -1.23 -18.73
N THR A 89 -4.44 -0.18 -18.90
CA THR A 89 -3.13 -0.27 -19.56
C THR A 89 -2.02 -0.65 -18.58
N VAL A 90 -0.86 -1.07 -19.12
CA VAL A 90 0.35 -1.32 -18.33
C VAL A 90 0.81 -0.08 -17.57
N ASN A 91 0.63 1.11 -18.17
CA ASN A 91 0.94 2.38 -17.51
C ASN A 91 0.03 2.64 -16.30
N ASP A 92 -1.25 2.29 -16.41
CA ASP A 92 -2.18 2.42 -15.28
C ASP A 92 -1.79 1.49 -14.12
N VAL A 93 -1.38 0.25 -14.43
CA VAL A 93 -0.83 -0.70 -13.43
C VAL A 93 0.40 -0.11 -12.74
N HIS A 94 1.32 0.47 -13.50
CA HIS A 94 2.51 1.12 -12.96
C HIS A 94 2.16 2.29 -12.02
N LEU A 95 1.22 3.14 -12.42
CA LEU A 95 0.75 4.27 -11.61
C LEU A 95 0.07 3.81 -10.31
N VAL A 96 -0.78 2.79 -10.38
CA VAL A 96 -1.38 2.19 -9.18
C VAL A 96 -0.28 1.65 -8.27
N ARG A 97 0.66 0.85 -8.79
CA ARG A 97 1.78 0.31 -8.01
C ARG A 97 2.59 1.43 -7.33
N LYS A 98 2.85 2.54 -8.01
CA LYS A 98 3.52 3.71 -7.44
C LYS A 98 2.73 4.32 -6.28
N ASN A 99 1.41 4.47 -6.43
CA ASN A 99 0.53 4.92 -5.34
C ASN A 99 0.59 3.97 -4.14
N ILE A 100 0.60 2.66 -4.39
CA ILE A 100 0.72 1.64 -3.33
C ILE A 100 2.01 1.86 -2.53
N TYR A 101 3.15 1.99 -3.20
CA TYR A 101 4.43 2.21 -2.53
C TYR A 101 4.49 3.54 -1.78
N ASN A 102 3.93 4.62 -2.34
CA ASN A 102 3.89 5.91 -1.67
C ASN A 102 3.07 5.84 -0.38
N THR A 103 1.90 5.19 -0.41
CA THR A 103 1.07 4.98 0.79
C THR A 103 1.76 4.09 1.82
N ARG A 104 2.48 3.05 1.39
CA ARG A 104 3.30 2.25 2.32
C ARG A 104 4.39 3.08 2.98
N ARG A 105 5.10 3.91 2.22
CA ARG A 105 6.15 4.79 2.74
C ARG A 105 5.65 5.87 3.69
N SER A 106 4.38 6.26 3.60
CA SER A 106 3.78 7.19 4.57
C SER A 106 3.33 6.53 5.87
N ILE A 107 3.21 5.19 5.89
CA ILE A 107 2.77 4.43 7.06
C ILE A 107 3.98 3.78 7.77
N LEU A 108 4.90 3.20 6.99
CA LEU A 108 6.06 2.49 7.52
C LEU A 108 7.13 3.46 8.01
N PRO A 109 7.83 3.12 9.11
CA PRO A 109 8.97 3.91 9.56
C PRO A 109 10.04 3.94 8.48
N LYS A 110 10.76 5.06 8.43
CA LYS A 110 11.90 5.21 7.51
C LYS A 110 12.97 4.19 7.87
N ILE A 111 13.64 3.65 6.85
CA ILE A 111 14.78 2.77 7.08
C ILE A 111 15.83 3.51 7.94
N SER A 112 16.17 2.91 9.07
CA SER A 112 17.19 3.41 9.99
C SER A 112 18.58 3.27 9.35
N LEU A 113 19.46 4.22 9.68
CA LEU A 113 20.83 4.26 9.15
C LEU A 113 21.85 3.72 10.15
N ASN A 114 21.53 3.77 11.45
CA ASN A 114 22.38 3.29 12.54
C ASN A 114 21.64 2.21 13.35
N LYS A 115 22.35 1.54 14.26
CA LYS A 115 21.78 0.46 15.07
C LYS A 115 20.86 0.98 16.17
N GLU A 116 21.18 2.14 16.73
CA GLU A 116 20.42 2.78 17.80
C GLU A 116 19.01 3.15 17.35
N ASP A 117 18.87 3.74 16.17
CA ASP A 117 17.60 4.07 15.52
C ASP A 117 16.78 2.81 15.24
N VAL A 118 17.42 1.69 14.89
CA VAL A 118 16.71 0.40 14.75
C VAL A 118 16.04 0.02 16.07
N HIS A 119 16.77 0.10 17.19
CA HIS A 119 16.23 -0.22 18.50
C HIS A 119 15.07 0.71 18.90
N ASN A 120 15.19 2.00 18.64
CA ASN A 120 14.12 2.98 18.89
C ASN A 120 12.87 2.68 18.07
N VAL A 121 13.03 2.42 16.76
CA VAL A 121 11.90 2.09 15.87
C VAL A 121 11.22 0.78 16.27
N LEU A 122 11.99 -0.24 16.70
CA LEU A 122 11.43 -1.51 17.17
C LEU A 122 10.65 -1.38 18.48
N GLN A 123 11.03 -0.43 19.34
CA GLN A 123 10.27 -0.12 20.56
C GLN A 123 8.94 0.57 20.23
N GLU A 124 8.94 1.51 19.28
CA GLU A 124 7.72 2.22 18.85
C GLU A 124 6.78 1.35 17.99
N HIS A 125 7.34 0.45 17.19
CA HIS A 125 6.61 -0.43 16.28
C HIS A 125 6.95 -1.91 16.55
N PRO A 126 6.35 -2.52 17.59
CA PRO A 126 6.65 -3.90 17.96
C PRO A 126 6.20 -4.87 16.86
N VAL A 127 7.11 -5.75 16.46
CA VAL A 127 6.83 -6.83 15.51
C VAL A 127 6.38 -8.05 16.32
N LEU A 128 5.07 -8.26 16.42
CA LEU A 128 4.52 -9.45 17.03
C LEU A 128 4.52 -10.59 16.00
N THR A 129 5.22 -11.67 16.33
CA THR A 129 5.10 -12.92 15.58
C THR A 129 4.03 -13.77 16.25
N ALA A 130 3.16 -14.38 15.46
CA ALA A 130 2.21 -15.34 16.01
C ALA A 130 3.02 -16.52 16.54
N GLU A 131 3.00 -16.73 17.87
CA GLU A 131 3.61 -17.89 18.46
C GLU A 131 2.90 -19.14 17.92
N MET A 132 3.62 -19.94 17.13
CA MET A 132 3.23 -21.32 16.89
C MET A 132 3.18 -22.02 18.25
N PRO A 133 2.14 -22.82 18.58
CA PRO A 133 2.18 -23.61 19.80
C PRO A 133 3.38 -24.56 19.72
N THR A 134 4.43 -24.24 20.48
CA THR A 134 5.57 -25.11 20.72
C THR A 134 5.09 -26.31 21.50
N HIS A 135 4.72 -27.38 20.81
CA HIS A 135 4.70 -28.72 21.37
C HIS A 135 6.11 -29.31 21.21
N CYS A 136 7.09 -28.68 21.87
CA CYS A 136 8.35 -29.32 22.17
C CYS A 136 8.20 -29.96 23.54
N SER A 137 7.60 -31.15 23.56
CA SER A 137 7.62 -32.04 24.71
C SER A 137 9.07 -32.49 24.91
N GLY A 138 9.78 -31.82 25.83
CA GLY A 138 11.08 -32.28 26.29
C GLY A 138 10.93 -33.66 26.93
N SER A 139 11.52 -34.67 26.30
CA SER A 139 11.93 -35.88 27.00
C SER A 139 13.45 -35.80 27.16
N GLY A 140 13.89 -35.73 28.42
CA GLY A 140 15.30 -35.76 28.76
C GLY A 140 15.90 -37.14 28.48
N GLY A 141 17.20 -37.15 28.20
CA GLY A 141 18.03 -38.34 28.30
C GLY A 141 18.95 -38.57 27.10
N GLY A 142 20.26 -38.51 27.37
CA GLY A 142 21.28 -39.18 26.55
C GLY A 142 22.23 -38.27 25.79
N GLY A 143 23.41 -38.03 26.37
CA GLY A 143 24.57 -37.61 25.60
C GLY A 143 24.91 -38.69 24.58
N GLY A 144 24.70 -38.40 23.31
CA GLY A 144 25.09 -39.24 22.18
C GLY A 144 25.85 -38.39 21.17
N SER A 145 27.14 -38.68 20.99
CA SER A 145 27.97 -38.08 19.95
C SER A 145 27.34 -38.30 18.57
N ILE A 146 27.06 -37.22 17.85
CA ILE A 146 26.66 -37.28 16.44
C ILE A 146 27.89 -37.67 15.62
N LYS A 147 28.03 -38.96 15.30
CA LYS A 147 28.96 -39.41 14.26
C LYS A 147 28.33 -39.08 12.90
N MET A 148 28.87 -38.06 12.24
CA MET A 148 28.62 -37.83 10.81
C MET A 148 29.19 -39.02 10.03
N SER A 149 28.32 -39.81 9.39
CA SER A 149 28.72 -40.82 8.41
C SER A 149 28.69 -40.19 7.01
N PRO A 150 29.66 -40.49 6.12
CA PRO A 150 29.82 -39.78 4.87
C PRO A 150 28.80 -40.21 3.81
N ASP A 151 28.35 -39.22 3.05
CA ASP A 151 27.63 -39.20 1.78
C ASP A 151 27.36 -40.56 1.10
N THR A 152 26.07 -40.93 1.04
CA THR A 152 25.59 -41.91 0.05
C THR A 152 25.36 -41.19 -1.27
N ILE A 153 26.34 -41.28 -2.17
CA ILE A 153 26.20 -40.86 -3.57
C ILE A 153 25.24 -41.84 -4.27
N LEU A 154 24.05 -41.36 -4.66
CA LEU A 154 23.14 -42.10 -5.53
C LEU A 154 23.72 -42.18 -6.95
N PRO A 155 23.76 -43.35 -7.61
CA PRO A 155 24.22 -43.46 -8.98
C PRO A 155 23.23 -42.78 -9.96
N PRO A 156 23.72 -42.19 -11.07
CA PRO A 156 22.87 -41.53 -12.02
C PRO A 156 22.00 -42.53 -12.82
N PRO A 157 20.78 -42.13 -13.22
CA PRO A 157 19.88 -43.01 -13.94
C PRO A 157 20.37 -43.30 -15.38
N PRO A 158 20.01 -44.46 -15.95
CA PRO A 158 20.42 -44.85 -17.29
C PRO A 158 19.80 -43.94 -18.35
N ARG A 159 20.63 -43.53 -19.33
CA ARG A 159 20.16 -42.81 -20.52
C ARG A 159 19.31 -43.74 -21.38
N GLN A 160 18.13 -43.27 -21.74
CA GLN A 160 17.41 -43.73 -22.94
C GLN A 160 17.86 -42.90 -24.14
#